data_AF-A0A1I3V058-F1
#
_entry.id   AF-A0A1I3V058-F1
#
_cell.length_a   1.000
_cell.length_b   1.000
_cell.length_c   1.000
_cell.angle_alpha   90.00
_cell.angle_beta   90.00
_cell.angle_gamma   90.00
#
_symmetry.space_group_name_H-M   'P 1'
#
loop_
_entity.id
_entity.type
_entity.pdbx_description
1 polymer ?
#
loop_
_entity_poly.entity_id
_entity_poly.type
_entity_poly.pdbx_seq_one_letter_code
_entity_poly.pdbx_strand_id
1 'polypeptide(L)'
;MGTSGSFGGSKTGLVPSWVDDPPAVPVAAPEGGESPDGNGDSDGELPSPIYPPLQPPPPGTGLGQARGSLTRGARTSDGNAIRRGAGRYVAASGGGRGASRRMPNSRATAGGVAGLVRTFATQGPAEALKPFNLQELAGAPAVDVFVALTEALCPPGGTIDEAIARDAMLETIAALAAEGIGNFDEMVPADLQEFFIGVVSRSIEGKILNEVGTNSIRVSSDLTSVERAQRMLHEFVEGCVRDRFSSFGSSLADVSGQQIDNFVFDLYEAAFNLMHAMGDAS
;
A
#
# COMPACT_ATOMS: atom_id res chain seq x y z
N MET A 1 -17.69 35.85 6.33
CA MET A 1 -16.22 35.84 6.14
C MET A 1 -15.78 34.39 6.24
N GLY A 2 -15.47 33.75 5.11
CA GLY A 2 -15.19 32.31 5.03
C GLY A 2 -13.71 31.99 5.12
N THR A 3 -13.38 30.84 5.71
CA THR A 3 -12.02 30.26 5.67
C THR A 3 -12.13 28.78 5.30
N SER A 4 -12.31 28.50 4.02
CA SER A 4 -12.15 27.14 3.47
C SER A 4 -10.85 27.13 2.68
N GLY A 5 -9.74 26.94 3.39
CA GLY A 5 -8.46 26.62 2.77
C GLY A 5 -8.44 25.15 2.38
N SER A 6 -8.50 24.87 1.08
CA SER A 6 -8.32 23.52 0.50
C SER A 6 -6.91 23.02 0.82
N PHE A 7 -6.79 21.96 1.64
CA PHE A 7 -5.53 21.28 1.90
C PHE A 7 -5.10 20.50 0.64
N GLY A 8 -4.10 21.01 -0.08
CA GLY A 8 -3.46 20.29 -1.18
C GLY A 8 -2.51 19.24 -0.61
N GLY A 9 -2.84 17.96 -0.79
CA GLY A 9 -2.08 16.83 -0.25
C GLY A 9 -0.57 16.84 -0.57
N SER A 10 0.20 16.12 0.23
CA SER A 10 1.68 16.14 0.19
C SER A 10 2.23 15.56 -1.12
N LYS A 11 3.30 16.19 -1.63
CA LYS A 11 4.01 15.73 -2.84
C LYS A 11 5.03 14.61 -2.55
N THR A 12 5.22 14.26 -1.29
CA THR A 12 6.35 13.45 -0.78
C THR A 12 5.91 12.16 -0.06
N GLY A 13 4.63 11.76 -0.16
CA GLY A 13 4.09 10.71 0.69
C GLY A 13 3.75 11.24 2.09
N LEU A 14 3.00 10.47 2.87
CA LEU A 14 2.37 10.92 4.13
C LEU A 14 3.26 10.77 5.37
N VAL A 15 4.52 10.36 5.20
CA VAL A 15 5.46 10.19 6.32
C VAL A 15 6.28 11.48 6.47
N PRO A 16 6.20 12.20 7.60
CA PRO A 16 7.02 13.38 7.85
C PRO A 16 8.50 13.02 8.04
N SER A 17 9.39 13.91 7.59
CA SER A 17 10.86 13.72 7.63
C SER A 17 11.48 13.70 9.03
N TRP A 18 10.74 14.10 10.06
CA TRP A 18 11.23 14.13 11.46
C TRP A 18 11.05 12.81 12.20
N VAL A 19 10.38 11.82 11.61
CA VAL A 19 10.18 10.49 12.20
C VAL A 19 11.49 9.68 12.23
N ASP A 20 12.49 10.05 11.42
CA ASP A 20 13.76 9.34 11.27
C ASP A 20 14.97 10.00 11.97
N ASP A 21 14.81 11.14 12.66
CA ASP A 21 15.93 11.77 13.35
C ASP A 21 16.21 11.11 14.71
N PRO A 22 17.42 10.59 14.98
CA PRO A 22 17.80 10.15 16.32
C PRO A 22 17.90 11.37 17.27
N PRO A 23 17.58 11.20 18.57
CA PRO A 23 17.56 12.32 19.50
C PRO A 23 18.95 12.96 19.63
N ALA A 24 19.01 14.28 19.47
CA ALA A 24 20.24 15.05 19.64
C ALA A 24 20.77 14.91 21.08
N VAL A 25 22.06 14.61 21.20
CA VAL A 25 22.80 14.65 22.47
C VAL A 25 22.81 16.08 23.02
N PRO A 26 22.51 16.30 24.31
CA PRO A 26 22.45 17.65 24.86
C PRO A 26 23.87 18.21 25.03
N VAL A 27 24.12 19.37 24.44
CA VAL A 27 25.33 20.15 24.68
C VAL A 27 25.18 20.84 26.04
N ALA A 28 26.18 20.65 26.91
CA ALA A 28 26.25 21.23 28.24
C ALA A 28 26.24 22.78 28.18
N ALA A 29 25.46 23.40 29.07
CA ALA A 29 25.41 24.84 29.26
C ALA A 29 26.71 25.35 29.92
N PRO A 30 27.24 26.53 29.54
CA PRO A 30 28.21 27.21 30.38
C PRO A 30 27.48 27.98 31.50
N GLU A 31 28.01 27.82 32.72
CA GLU A 31 27.67 28.62 33.90
C GLU A 31 28.34 30.00 33.87
N GLY A 32 27.62 31.00 34.40
CA GLY A 32 28.19 32.07 35.23
C GLY A 32 28.62 33.38 34.55
N GLY A 33 28.08 34.51 35.03
CA GLY A 33 28.74 35.81 34.94
C GLY A 33 27.85 37.05 34.83
N GLU A 34 27.38 37.54 35.99
CA GLU A 34 27.19 38.95 36.41
C GLU A 34 26.58 40.01 35.47
N SER A 35 25.51 40.65 35.95
CA SER A 35 25.04 41.97 35.50
C SER A 35 25.94 43.10 36.03
N PRO A 36 26.04 44.21 35.28
CA PRO A 36 25.74 45.50 35.90
C PRO A 36 24.87 46.42 35.02
N ASP A 37 24.10 47.25 35.70
CA ASP A 37 23.25 48.34 35.18
C ASP A 37 24.03 49.35 34.34
N GLY A 38 23.38 49.90 33.30
CA GLY A 38 23.91 51.04 32.54
C GLY A 38 22.99 51.49 31.41
N ASN A 39 22.19 52.52 31.69
CA ASN A 39 21.28 53.21 30.76
C ASN A 39 22.04 53.76 29.54
N GLY A 40 21.58 53.47 28.33
CA GLY A 40 22.12 54.00 27.08
C GLY A 40 21.14 53.84 25.93
N ASP A 41 20.49 54.94 25.57
CA ASP A 41 19.60 55.10 24.42
C ASP A 41 20.37 54.76 23.13
N SER A 42 19.86 53.81 22.34
CA SER A 42 20.41 53.44 21.04
C SER A 42 19.26 52.90 20.17
N ASP A 43 18.76 53.76 19.28
CA ASP A 43 18.00 53.36 18.10
C ASP A 43 18.90 52.47 17.22
N GLY A 44 18.94 51.18 17.53
CA GLY A 44 19.59 50.15 16.74
C GLY A 44 18.53 49.32 16.04
N GLU A 45 18.31 49.60 14.75
CA GLU A 45 17.51 48.72 13.89
C GLU A 45 18.13 47.32 13.89
N LEU A 46 17.41 46.34 14.44
CA LEU A 46 17.83 44.94 14.47
C LEU A 46 18.08 44.48 13.03
N PRO A 47 19.26 43.92 12.69
CA PRO A 47 19.50 43.44 11.34
C PRO A 47 18.48 42.34 11.01
N SER A 48 17.73 42.54 9.92
CA SER A 48 16.83 41.55 9.37
C SER A 48 17.56 40.21 9.23
N PRO A 49 17.03 39.10 9.78
CA PRO A 49 17.68 37.80 9.62
C PRO A 49 17.81 37.49 8.14
N ILE A 50 19.05 37.26 7.71
CA ILE A 50 19.36 36.78 6.36
C ILE A 50 18.87 35.34 6.30
N TYR A 51 17.63 35.15 5.83
CA TYR A 51 17.14 33.81 5.53
C TYR A 51 17.92 33.29 4.33
N PRO A 52 18.51 32.08 4.42
CA PRO A 52 19.10 31.45 3.24
C PRO A 52 18.03 31.37 2.13
N PRO A 53 18.42 31.55 0.86
CA PRO A 53 17.47 31.50 -0.24
C PRO A 53 16.71 30.18 -0.19
N LEU A 54 15.38 30.27 -0.32
CA LEU A 54 14.52 29.09 -0.38
C LEU A 54 15.10 28.13 -1.42
N GLN A 55 15.54 26.96 -0.95
CA GLN A 55 15.99 25.92 -1.85
C GLN A 55 14.82 25.59 -2.79
N PRO A 56 15.08 25.41 -4.10
CA PRO A 56 14.03 24.99 -5.01
C PRO A 56 13.41 23.70 -4.46
N PRO A 57 12.07 23.57 -4.53
CA PRO A 57 11.41 22.37 -4.04
C PRO A 57 12.06 21.14 -4.67
N PRO A 58 12.26 20.06 -3.91
CA PRO A 58 12.87 18.84 -4.46
C PRO A 58 12.10 18.42 -5.71
N PRO A 59 12.78 17.82 -6.70
CA PRO A 59 12.11 17.30 -7.89
C PRO A 59 10.95 16.42 -7.43
N GLY A 60 9.74 16.72 -7.94
CA GLY A 60 8.54 16.02 -7.52
C GLY A 60 8.72 14.51 -7.67
N THR A 61 8.05 13.73 -6.82
CA THR A 61 8.17 12.27 -6.64
C THR A 61 7.92 11.41 -7.88
N GLY A 62 7.91 11.92 -9.11
CA GLY A 62 7.63 11.16 -10.34
C GLY A 62 6.15 10.74 -10.49
N LEU A 63 5.37 10.77 -9.40
CA LEU A 63 3.95 10.41 -9.37
C LEU A 63 3.09 11.20 -10.36
N GLY A 64 3.50 12.43 -10.71
CA GLY A 64 2.82 13.21 -11.76
C GLY A 64 2.88 12.56 -13.14
N GLN A 65 4.00 11.92 -13.48
CA GLN A 65 4.16 11.22 -14.76
C GLN A 65 3.38 9.90 -14.79
N ALA A 66 3.35 9.18 -13.66
CA ALA A 66 2.50 8.00 -13.48
C ALA A 66 1.02 8.37 -13.69
N ARG A 67 0.58 9.46 -13.04
CA ARG A 67 -0.78 9.99 -13.17
C ARG A 67 -1.14 10.36 -14.59
N GLY A 68 -0.26 11.06 -15.30
CA GLY A 68 -0.48 11.45 -16.69
C GLY A 68 -0.68 10.23 -17.61
N SER A 69 0.11 9.17 -17.40
CA SER A 69 -0.01 7.92 -18.16
C SER A 69 -1.30 7.17 -17.83
N LEU A 70 -1.64 6.98 -16.56
CA LEU A 70 -2.89 6.31 -16.17
C LEU A 70 -4.12 7.08 -16.65
N THR A 71 -4.11 8.41 -16.52
CA THR A 71 -5.20 9.28 -16.99
C THR A 71 -5.38 9.18 -18.51
N ARG A 72 -4.28 9.12 -19.26
CA ARG A 72 -4.32 8.89 -20.71
C ARG A 72 -4.90 7.52 -21.02
N GLY A 73 -4.38 6.47 -20.38
CA GLY A 73 -4.85 5.09 -20.54
C GLY A 73 -6.35 4.95 -20.28
N ALA A 74 -6.86 5.59 -19.23
CA ALA A 74 -8.29 5.61 -18.93
C ALA A 74 -9.12 6.31 -20.02
N ARG A 75 -8.67 7.49 -20.49
CA ARG A 75 -9.37 8.23 -21.56
C ARG A 75 -9.36 7.53 -22.91
N THR A 76 -8.29 6.82 -23.24
CA THR A 76 -8.08 6.23 -24.57
C THR A 76 -8.25 4.72 -24.60
N SER A 77 -8.55 4.09 -23.45
CA SER A 77 -8.53 2.63 -23.29
C SER A 77 -7.20 1.99 -23.76
N ASP A 78 -6.08 2.69 -23.53
CA ASP A 78 -4.74 2.25 -23.94
C ASP A 78 -4.04 1.48 -22.80
N GLY A 79 -3.92 0.16 -22.96
CA GLY A 79 -3.29 -0.71 -21.97
C GLY A 79 -1.80 -0.48 -21.80
N ASN A 80 -1.09 -0.05 -22.84
CA ASN A 80 0.32 0.30 -22.72
C ASN A 80 0.49 1.54 -21.85
N ALA A 81 -0.41 2.52 -21.97
CA ALA A 81 -0.41 3.70 -21.11
C ALA A 81 -0.72 3.35 -19.64
N ILE A 82 -1.61 2.37 -19.39
CA ILE A 82 -1.87 1.86 -18.03
C ILE A 82 -0.61 1.18 -17.46
N ARG A 83 -0.01 0.23 -18.20
CA ARG A 83 1.24 -0.45 -17.80
C ARG A 83 2.37 0.52 -17.52
N ARG A 84 2.60 1.47 -18.43
CA ARG A 84 3.61 2.52 -18.27
C ARG A 84 3.32 3.41 -17.05
N GLY A 85 2.05 3.69 -16.76
CA GLY A 85 1.64 4.43 -15.57
C GLY A 85 1.97 3.70 -14.28
N ALA A 86 1.65 2.41 -14.20
CA ALA A 86 1.99 1.55 -13.05
C ALA A 86 3.51 1.42 -12.88
N GLY A 87 4.28 1.19 -13.95
CA GLY A 87 5.74 1.12 -13.87
C GLY A 87 6.38 2.42 -13.39
N ARG A 88 5.90 3.57 -13.88
CA ARG A 88 6.32 4.90 -13.41
C ARG A 88 5.97 5.14 -11.94
N TYR A 89 4.85 4.61 -11.45
CA TYR A 89 4.51 4.66 -10.03
C TYR A 89 5.55 3.90 -9.20
N VAL A 90 5.99 2.73 -9.66
CA VAL A 90 7.03 1.95 -8.96
C VAL A 90 8.36 2.71 -8.93
N ALA A 91 8.78 3.26 -10.07
CA ALA A 91 9.98 4.10 -10.14
C ALA A 91 9.90 5.30 -9.18
N ALA A 92 8.78 6.02 -9.20
CA ALA A 92 8.44 7.13 -8.31
C ALA A 92 8.44 6.74 -6.81
N SER A 93 8.16 5.48 -6.51
CA SER A 93 8.09 4.96 -5.14
C SER A 93 9.42 4.46 -4.60
N GLY A 94 10.51 4.58 -5.37
CA GLY A 94 11.84 4.08 -4.99
C GLY A 94 12.07 2.62 -5.38
N GLY A 95 11.44 2.15 -6.46
CA GLY A 95 11.52 0.76 -6.92
C GLY A 95 10.60 -0.19 -6.15
N GLY A 96 10.65 -1.49 -6.45
CA GLY A 96 9.76 -2.47 -5.83
C GLY A 96 9.89 -2.51 -4.31
N ARG A 97 11.11 -2.52 -3.78
CA ARG A 97 11.37 -2.46 -2.34
C ARG A 97 10.77 -1.21 -1.69
N GLY A 98 10.90 -0.06 -2.34
CA GLY A 98 10.37 1.22 -1.88
C GLY A 98 8.83 1.24 -1.85
N ALA A 99 8.20 0.71 -2.91
CA ALA A 99 6.75 0.55 -2.97
C ALA A 99 6.22 -0.41 -1.89
N SER A 100 6.85 -1.58 -1.73
CA SER A 100 6.46 -2.57 -0.70
C SER A 100 6.58 -2.04 0.72
N ARG A 101 7.59 -1.21 1.02
CA ARG A 101 7.78 -0.60 2.34
C ARG A 101 6.64 0.35 2.72
N ARG A 102 5.94 0.93 1.75
CA ARG A 102 4.79 1.83 1.96
C ARG A 102 3.47 1.09 2.17
N MET A 103 3.50 -0.24 2.30
CA MET A 103 2.33 -1.11 2.46
C MET A 103 2.44 -2.08 3.66
N PRO A 104 2.75 -1.62 4.88
CA PRO A 104 2.95 -2.51 6.03
C PRO A 104 1.71 -3.32 6.44
N ASN A 105 0.52 -2.72 6.46
CA ASN A 105 -0.74 -3.37 6.85
C ASN A 105 -1.28 -4.30 5.75
N SER A 106 -1.13 -3.91 4.48
CA SER A 106 -1.45 -4.81 3.36
C SER A 106 -0.57 -6.06 3.37
N ARG A 107 0.73 -5.90 3.63
CA ARG A 107 1.65 -7.04 3.77
C ARG A 107 1.35 -7.88 5.02
N ALA A 108 1.05 -7.26 6.15
CA ALA A 108 0.68 -7.98 7.37
C ALA A 108 -0.61 -8.81 7.17
N THR A 109 -1.62 -8.23 6.51
CA THR A 109 -2.87 -8.93 6.14
C THR A 109 -2.58 -10.12 5.24
N ALA A 110 -1.80 -9.92 4.18
CA ALA A 110 -1.39 -11.00 3.29
C ALA A 110 -0.57 -12.08 4.01
N GLY A 111 0.29 -11.71 4.97
CA GLY A 111 1.01 -12.64 5.84
C GLY A 111 0.08 -13.48 6.71
N GLY A 112 -0.95 -12.86 7.29
CA GLY A 112 -1.99 -13.58 8.03
C GLY A 112 -2.77 -14.57 7.15
N VAL A 113 -3.14 -14.15 5.93
CA VAL A 113 -3.77 -15.06 4.94
C VAL A 113 -2.83 -16.20 4.55
N ALA A 114 -1.55 -15.93 4.29
CA ALA A 114 -0.56 -16.97 3.99
C ALA A 114 -0.41 -17.97 5.15
N GLY A 115 -0.40 -17.49 6.39
CA GLY A 115 -0.37 -18.32 7.60
C GLY A 115 -1.63 -19.18 7.75
N LEU A 116 -2.80 -18.61 7.41
CA LEU A 116 -4.07 -19.33 7.35
C LEU A 116 -3.99 -20.46 6.32
N VAL A 117 -3.60 -20.18 5.07
CA VAL A 117 -3.50 -21.18 3.99
C VAL A 117 -2.57 -22.33 4.40
N ARG A 118 -1.41 -21.99 4.97
CA ARG A 118 -0.44 -22.96 5.45
C ARG A 118 -1.01 -23.86 6.56
N THR A 119 -1.66 -23.26 7.55
CA THR A 119 -2.22 -24.00 8.69
C THR A 119 -3.41 -24.85 8.23
N PHE A 120 -4.23 -24.34 7.32
CA PHE A 120 -5.31 -25.09 6.69
C PHE A 120 -4.78 -26.34 5.98
N ALA A 121 -3.74 -26.17 5.14
CA ALA A 121 -3.16 -27.28 4.38
C ALA A 121 -2.48 -28.34 5.27
N THR A 122 -1.93 -27.95 6.42
CA THR A 122 -1.14 -28.85 7.27
C THR A 122 -1.88 -29.42 8.47
N GLN A 123 -2.91 -28.71 8.97
CA GLN A 123 -3.61 -29.02 10.23
C GLN A 123 -5.14 -28.98 10.10
N GLY A 124 -5.67 -28.52 8.97
CA GLY A 124 -7.10 -28.47 8.69
C GLY A 124 -7.79 -27.14 9.04
N PRO A 125 -9.07 -26.99 8.66
CA PRO A 125 -9.81 -25.71 8.69
C PRO A 125 -9.97 -25.14 10.09
N ALA A 126 -10.35 -25.94 11.08
CA ALA A 126 -10.60 -25.47 12.44
C ALA A 126 -9.32 -24.95 13.12
N GLU A 127 -8.18 -25.65 12.96
CA GLU A 127 -6.90 -25.19 13.51
C GLU A 127 -6.38 -23.95 12.77
N ALA A 128 -6.70 -23.78 11.49
CA ALA A 128 -6.36 -22.56 10.75
C ALA A 128 -7.08 -21.31 11.30
N LEU A 129 -8.32 -21.48 11.78
CA LEU A 129 -9.15 -20.39 12.32
C LEU A 129 -8.90 -20.09 13.80
N LYS A 130 -8.27 -21.01 14.52
CA LYS A 130 -8.00 -20.90 15.96
C LYS A 130 -7.18 -19.67 16.38
N PRO A 131 -6.14 -19.21 15.65
CA PRO A 131 -5.42 -17.98 16.01
C PRO A 131 -6.31 -16.73 16.03
N PHE A 132 -7.44 -16.77 15.32
CA PHE A 132 -8.40 -15.69 15.22
C PHE A 132 -9.61 -15.87 16.15
N ASN A 133 -9.64 -16.94 16.95
CA ASN A 133 -10.79 -17.39 17.76
C ASN A 133 -12.05 -17.68 16.92
N LEU A 134 -11.88 -18.19 15.70
CA LEU A 134 -12.97 -18.46 14.75
C LEU A 134 -13.19 -19.95 14.49
N GLN A 135 -12.61 -20.85 15.29
CA GLN A 135 -12.64 -22.30 15.03
C GLN A 135 -14.06 -22.89 14.90
N GLU A 136 -15.06 -22.30 15.57
CA GLU A 136 -16.47 -22.72 15.50
C GLU A 136 -17.11 -22.42 14.14
N LEU A 137 -16.49 -21.56 13.32
CA LEU A 137 -16.96 -21.23 11.97
C LEU A 137 -16.38 -22.15 10.89
N ALA A 138 -15.59 -23.17 11.25
CA ALA A 138 -14.89 -24.01 10.28
C ALA A 138 -15.82 -24.64 9.22
N GLY A 139 -17.03 -25.06 9.61
CA GLY A 139 -18.05 -25.62 8.70
C GLY A 139 -19.06 -24.60 8.17
N ALA A 140 -18.83 -23.30 8.38
CA ALA A 140 -19.71 -22.25 7.90
C ALA A 140 -19.41 -21.91 6.42
N PRO A 141 -20.30 -21.16 5.73
CA PRO A 141 -20.03 -20.65 4.38
C PRO A 141 -18.71 -19.88 4.33
N ALA A 142 -17.89 -20.13 3.31
CA ALA A 142 -16.56 -19.52 3.21
C ALA A 142 -16.61 -17.99 3.18
N VAL A 143 -17.66 -17.41 2.58
CA VAL A 143 -17.90 -15.95 2.59
C VAL A 143 -17.98 -15.42 4.02
N ASP A 144 -18.76 -16.06 4.89
CA ASP A 144 -18.94 -15.63 6.28
C ASP A 144 -17.62 -15.73 7.06
N VAL A 145 -16.86 -16.80 6.82
CA VAL A 145 -15.54 -17.00 7.43
C VAL A 145 -14.55 -15.93 6.98
N PHE A 146 -14.47 -15.62 5.68
CA PHE A 146 -13.56 -14.59 5.18
C PHE A 146 -13.93 -13.17 5.63
N VAL A 147 -15.23 -12.88 5.76
CA VAL A 147 -15.68 -11.61 6.35
C VAL A 147 -15.23 -11.52 7.81
N ALA A 148 -15.41 -12.58 8.60
CA ALA A 148 -14.93 -12.61 9.99
C ALA A 148 -13.39 -12.48 10.08
N LEU A 149 -12.65 -13.15 9.19
CA LEU A 149 -11.21 -13.02 9.08
C LEU A 149 -10.77 -11.60 8.70
N THR A 150 -11.55 -10.88 7.90
CA THR A 150 -11.27 -9.48 7.55
C THR A 150 -11.27 -8.60 8.80
N GLU A 151 -12.20 -8.80 9.73
CA GLU A 151 -12.22 -8.06 11.00
C GLU A 151 -11.01 -8.38 11.89
N ALA A 152 -10.56 -9.64 11.89
CA ALA A 152 -9.44 -10.09 12.69
C ALA A 152 -8.07 -9.64 12.11
N LEU A 153 -7.93 -9.66 10.78
CA LEU A 153 -6.69 -9.36 10.08
C LEU A 153 -6.51 -7.87 9.77
N CYS A 154 -7.61 -7.13 9.61
CA CYS A 154 -7.60 -5.70 9.30
C CYS A 154 -8.33 -4.90 10.40
N PRO A 155 -7.83 -4.91 11.65
CA PRO A 155 -8.45 -4.15 12.73
C PRO A 155 -8.37 -2.64 12.43
N PRO A 156 -9.37 -1.85 12.86
CA PRO A 156 -9.41 -0.42 12.61
C PRO A 156 -8.25 0.30 13.33
N GLY A 157 -7.38 0.91 12.55
CA GLY A 157 -6.18 1.65 12.97
C GLY A 157 -6.01 3.01 12.25
N GLY A 158 -6.89 3.32 11.30
CA GLY A 158 -7.02 4.65 10.68
C GLY A 158 -5.99 4.99 9.61
N THR A 159 -5.15 4.03 9.18
CA THR A 159 -4.18 4.28 8.10
C THR A 159 -4.80 4.03 6.73
N ILE A 160 -4.29 4.72 5.70
CA ILE A 160 -4.72 4.48 4.32
C ILE A 160 -4.41 3.06 3.87
N ASP A 161 -3.23 2.54 4.22
CA ASP A 161 -2.81 1.20 3.81
C ASP A 161 -3.65 0.10 4.44
N GLU A 162 -4.13 0.29 5.67
CA GLU A 162 -5.09 -0.61 6.30
C GLU A 162 -6.45 -0.57 5.60
N ALA A 163 -6.95 0.62 5.23
CA ALA A 163 -8.19 0.72 4.45
C ALA A 163 -8.05 0.01 3.10
N ILE A 164 -6.89 0.13 2.45
CA ILE A 164 -6.55 -0.61 1.21
C ILE A 164 -6.54 -2.12 1.47
N ALA A 165 -5.91 -2.58 2.56
CA ALA A 165 -5.86 -4.00 2.90
C ALA A 165 -7.26 -4.59 3.13
N ARG A 166 -8.11 -3.86 3.85
CA ARG A 166 -9.50 -4.24 4.11
C ARG A 166 -10.33 -4.28 2.83
N ASP A 167 -10.21 -3.26 1.99
CA ASP A 167 -10.89 -3.20 0.68
C ASP A 167 -10.46 -4.37 -0.22
N ALA A 168 -9.16 -4.68 -0.26
CA ALA A 168 -8.62 -5.81 -1.01
C ALA A 168 -9.18 -7.16 -0.53
N MET A 169 -9.35 -7.36 0.77
CA MET A 169 -10.02 -8.55 1.33
C MET A 169 -11.47 -8.62 0.85
N LEU A 170 -12.26 -7.55 1.05
CA LEU A 170 -13.68 -7.53 0.72
C LEU A 170 -13.95 -7.70 -0.78
N GLU A 171 -13.17 -7.06 -1.65
CA GLU A 171 -13.27 -7.20 -3.10
C GLU A 171 -12.86 -8.61 -3.57
N THR A 172 -11.90 -9.26 -2.89
CA THR A 172 -11.55 -10.66 -3.19
C THR A 172 -12.66 -11.61 -2.73
N ILE A 173 -13.29 -11.35 -1.57
CA ILE A 173 -14.46 -12.11 -1.11
C ILE A 173 -15.61 -11.96 -2.11
N ALA A 174 -15.87 -10.75 -2.59
CA ALA A 174 -16.92 -10.49 -3.57
C ALA A 174 -16.68 -11.24 -4.90
N ALA A 175 -15.42 -11.28 -5.37
CA ALA A 175 -15.05 -12.04 -6.55
C ALA A 175 -15.28 -13.55 -6.38
N LEU A 176 -14.83 -14.14 -5.26
CA LEU A 176 -15.05 -15.57 -4.98
C LEU A 176 -16.54 -15.90 -4.76
N ALA A 177 -17.29 -15.00 -4.14
CA ALA A 177 -18.73 -15.17 -3.97
C ALA A 177 -19.47 -15.19 -5.32
N ALA A 178 -19.04 -14.36 -6.28
CA ALA A 178 -19.60 -14.35 -7.64
C ALA A 178 -19.32 -15.66 -8.40
N GLU A 179 -18.26 -16.38 -8.04
CA GLU A 179 -17.90 -17.70 -8.59
C GLU A 179 -18.61 -18.87 -7.90
N GLY A 180 -19.32 -18.64 -6.79
CA GLY A 180 -20.10 -19.65 -6.09
C GLY A 180 -19.28 -20.49 -5.09
N ILE A 181 -18.52 -19.82 -4.22
CA ILE A 181 -17.74 -20.48 -3.17
C ILE A 181 -18.64 -21.20 -2.14
N GLY A 182 -18.25 -22.41 -1.74
CA GLY A 182 -19.00 -23.28 -0.82
C GLY A 182 -18.68 -23.04 0.67
N ASN A 183 -18.73 -24.11 1.47
CA ASN A 183 -18.34 -24.07 2.88
C ASN A 183 -16.81 -24.00 3.02
N PHE A 184 -16.34 -23.41 4.12
CA PHE A 184 -14.90 -23.20 4.34
C PHE A 184 -14.11 -24.50 4.52
N ASP A 185 -14.68 -25.50 5.19
CA ASP A 185 -14.05 -26.82 5.39
C ASP A 185 -14.03 -27.70 4.15
N GLU A 186 -14.81 -27.35 3.12
CA GLU A 186 -14.84 -28.02 1.83
C GLU A 186 -13.85 -27.42 0.81
N MET A 187 -13.24 -26.28 1.13
CA MET A 187 -12.27 -25.63 0.26
C MET A 187 -10.99 -26.46 0.11
N VAL A 188 -10.36 -26.38 -1.06
CA VAL A 188 -9.03 -26.94 -1.28
C VAL A 188 -7.95 -25.87 -1.08
N PRO A 189 -6.69 -26.25 -0.77
CA PRO A 189 -5.59 -25.29 -0.61
C PRO A 189 -5.40 -24.36 -1.82
N ALA A 190 -5.76 -24.81 -3.02
CA ALA A 190 -5.72 -23.99 -4.23
C ALA A 190 -6.70 -22.81 -4.17
N ASP A 191 -7.89 -22.98 -3.59
CA ASP A 191 -8.89 -21.91 -3.45
C ASP A 191 -8.40 -20.83 -2.47
N LEU A 192 -7.75 -21.25 -1.38
CA LEU A 192 -7.14 -20.33 -0.41
C LEU A 192 -5.92 -19.61 -0.98
N GLN A 193 -5.14 -20.28 -1.82
CA GLN A 193 -4.06 -19.64 -2.58
C GLN A 193 -4.61 -18.59 -3.55
N GLU A 194 -5.73 -18.88 -4.21
CA GLU A 194 -6.39 -17.92 -5.10
C GLU A 194 -6.88 -16.70 -4.32
N PHE A 195 -7.46 -16.91 -3.13
CA PHE A 195 -7.79 -15.83 -2.21
C PHE A 195 -6.55 -14.99 -1.84
N PHE A 196 -5.43 -15.62 -1.49
CA PHE A 196 -4.18 -14.92 -1.19
C PHE A 196 -3.68 -14.06 -2.36
N ILE A 197 -3.64 -14.62 -3.58
CA ILE A 197 -3.22 -13.90 -4.79
C ILE A 197 -4.15 -12.71 -5.06
N GLY A 198 -5.46 -12.90 -4.88
CA GLY A 198 -6.46 -11.84 -5.01
C GLY A 198 -6.24 -10.70 -4.04
N VAL A 199 -5.98 -10.99 -2.76
CA VAL A 199 -5.71 -9.97 -1.73
C VAL A 199 -4.44 -9.18 -2.04
N VAL A 200 -3.35 -9.87 -2.40
CA VAL A 200 -2.09 -9.20 -2.78
C VAL A 200 -2.30 -8.28 -3.99
N SER A 201 -2.95 -8.79 -5.05
CA SER A 201 -3.17 -8.04 -6.28
C SER A 201 -4.03 -6.80 -6.06
N ARG A 202 -5.16 -6.94 -5.35
CA ARG A 202 -6.07 -5.82 -5.08
C ARG A 202 -5.48 -4.80 -4.13
N SER A 203 -4.66 -5.20 -3.17
CA SER A 203 -3.99 -4.23 -2.30
C SER A 203 -2.97 -3.38 -3.08
N ILE A 204 -2.22 -3.98 -4.01
CA ILE A 204 -1.29 -3.28 -4.90
C ILE A 204 -2.05 -2.31 -5.81
N GLU A 205 -3.15 -2.75 -6.40
CA GLU A 205 -4.04 -1.92 -7.22
C GLU A 205 -4.56 -0.72 -6.41
N GLY A 206 -5.15 -0.98 -5.24
CA GLY A 206 -5.67 0.05 -4.34
C GLY A 206 -4.60 1.06 -3.94
N LYS A 207 -3.37 0.61 -3.73
CA LYS A 207 -2.23 1.49 -3.45
C LYS A 207 -1.90 2.41 -4.61
N ILE A 208 -1.81 1.87 -5.83
CA ILE A 208 -1.55 2.67 -7.04
C ILE A 208 -2.67 3.70 -7.24
N LEU A 209 -3.93 3.26 -7.15
CA LEU A 209 -5.09 4.13 -7.30
C LEU A 209 -5.15 5.21 -6.22
N ASN A 210 -4.77 4.90 -4.99
CA ASN A 210 -4.75 5.88 -3.90
C ASN A 210 -3.69 6.98 -4.11
N GLU A 211 -2.43 6.61 -4.40
CA GLU A 211 -1.33 7.57 -4.52
C GLU A 211 -1.35 8.34 -5.87
N VAL A 212 -1.92 7.73 -6.91
CA VAL A 212 -1.95 8.32 -8.26
C VAL A 212 -3.32 8.93 -8.59
N GLY A 213 -4.42 8.42 -8.03
CA GLY A 213 -5.80 8.79 -8.35
C GLY A 213 -6.35 10.04 -7.65
N THR A 214 -5.62 10.64 -6.72
CA THR A 214 -6.11 11.78 -5.90
C THR A 214 -6.46 13.06 -6.69
N ASN A 215 -6.22 13.10 -8.01
CA ASN A 215 -6.64 14.20 -8.89
C ASN A 215 -7.25 13.74 -10.24
N SER A 216 -7.45 12.43 -10.45
CA SER A 216 -8.05 11.91 -11.69
C SER A 216 -9.58 12.04 -11.72
N ILE A 217 -10.23 12.33 -10.60
CA ILE A 217 -11.69 12.54 -10.51
C ILE A 217 -12.15 13.86 -11.19
N ARG A 218 -11.22 14.72 -11.63
CA ARG A 218 -11.53 15.81 -12.57
C ARG A 218 -11.47 15.38 -14.04
N VAL A 219 -11.30 14.08 -14.31
CA VAL A 219 -11.04 13.53 -15.63
C VAL A 219 -11.86 12.25 -15.86
N SER A 220 -13.10 12.47 -16.30
CA SER A 220 -13.94 11.64 -17.18
C SER A 220 -15.37 11.70 -16.68
N SER A 221 -16.29 12.18 -17.52
CA SER A 221 -17.74 12.07 -17.31
C SER A 221 -18.28 10.68 -17.69
N ASP A 222 -17.40 9.72 -17.98
CA ASP A 222 -17.73 8.38 -18.44
C ASP A 222 -17.23 7.33 -17.43
N LEU A 223 -18.18 6.79 -16.65
CA LEU A 223 -17.96 5.72 -15.68
C LEU A 223 -17.41 4.45 -16.34
N THR A 224 -17.85 4.14 -17.56
CA THR A 224 -17.44 2.93 -18.28
C THR A 224 -15.95 2.97 -18.65
N SER A 225 -15.40 4.15 -18.94
CA SER A 225 -13.96 4.31 -19.18
C SER A 225 -13.15 4.07 -17.91
N VAL A 226 -13.65 4.47 -16.75
CA VAL A 226 -13.00 4.25 -15.45
C VAL A 226 -13.01 2.77 -15.08
N GLU A 227 -14.17 2.11 -15.18
CA GLU A 227 -14.30 0.67 -14.92
C GLU A 227 -13.39 -0.16 -15.82
N ARG A 228 -13.29 0.20 -17.11
CA ARG A 228 -12.38 -0.47 -18.04
C ARG A 228 -10.93 -0.25 -17.65
N ALA A 229 -10.54 0.98 -17.31
CA ALA A 229 -9.17 1.29 -16.90
C ALA A 229 -8.78 0.55 -15.61
N GLN A 230 -9.69 0.47 -14.65
CA GLN A 230 -9.51 -0.28 -13.41
C GLN A 230 -9.32 -1.77 -13.72
N ARG A 231 -10.18 -2.36 -14.57
CA ARG A 231 -10.01 -3.75 -15.02
C ARG A 231 -8.67 -4.02 -15.69
N MET A 232 -8.24 -3.12 -16.58
CA MET A 232 -6.94 -3.26 -17.26
C MET A 232 -5.76 -3.14 -16.29
N LEU A 233 -5.87 -2.31 -15.24
CA LEU A 233 -4.89 -2.24 -14.18
C LEU A 233 -4.89 -3.53 -13.35
N HIS A 234 -6.08 -4.02 -12.96
CA HIS A 234 -6.27 -5.25 -12.22
C HIS A 234 -5.63 -6.45 -12.94
N GLU A 235 -6.00 -6.70 -14.20
CA GLU A 235 -5.47 -7.79 -15.02
C GLU A 235 -3.94 -7.72 -15.14
N PHE A 236 -3.38 -6.51 -15.28
CA PHE A 236 -1.94 -6.32 -15.34
C PHE A 236 -1.24 -6.62 -14.01
N VAL A 237 -1.76 -6.09 -12.90
CA VAL A 237 -1.21 -6.29 -11.55
C VAL A 237 -1.29 -7.77 -11.18
N GLU A 238 -2.46 -8.38 -11.35
CA GLU A 238 -2.71 -9.78 -11.04
C GLU A 238 -1.79 -10.70 -11.87
N GLY A 239 -1.63 -10.42 -13.17
CA GLY A 239 -0.67 -11.15 -14.01
C GLY A 239 0.77 -11.07 -13.49
N CYS A 240 1.20 -9.90 -13.02
CA CYS A 240 2.53 -9.74 -12.41
C CYS A 240 2.66 -10.50 -11.09
N VAL A 241 1.65 -10.46 -10.24
CA VAL A 241 1.64 -11.18 -8.95
C VAL A 241 1.67 -12.68 -9.18
N ARG A 242 0.84 -13.20 -10.10
CA ARG A 242 0.79 -14.63 -10.46
C ARG A 242 2.12 -15.12 -11.03
N ASP A 243 2.73 -14.36 -11.96
CA ASP A 243 4.05 -14.70 -12.51
C ASP A 243 5.08 -14.84 -11.39
N ARG A 244 5.15 -13.85 -10.49
CA ARG A 244 6.12 -13.86 -9.39
C ARG A 244 5.84 -14.92 -8.35
N PHE A 245 4.60 -15.12 -7.99
CA PHE A 245 4.20 -16.21 -7.10
C PHE A 245 4.62 -17.56 -7.68
N SER A 246 4.35 -17.81 -8.97
CA SER A 246 4.74 -19.06 -9.63
C SER A 246 6.27 -19.26 -9.69
N SER A 247 7.02 -18.17 -9.85
CA SER A 247 8.49 -18.21 -9.92
C SER A 247 9.17 -18.61 -8.61
N PHE A 248 8.49 -18.44 -7.47
CA PHE A 248 9.00 -18.89 -6.16
C PHE A 248 8.92 -20.41 -5.99
N GLY A 249 8.21 -21.11 -6.88
CA GLY A 249 8.21 -22.58 -6.99
C GLY A 249 7.68 -23.34 -5.77
N SER A 250 7.16 -22.63 -4.76
CA SER A 250 6.73 -23.17 -3.47
C SER A 250 5.22 -23.01 -3.33
N SER A 251 4.53 -24.04 -2.84
CA SER A 251 3.17 -23.84 -2.35
C SER A 251 3.23 -22.96 -1.10
N LEU A 252 2.19 -22.16 -0.84
CA LEU A 252 2.06 -21.45 0.45
C LEU A 252 2.15 -22.41 1.65
N ALA A 253 1.74 -23.68 1.46
CA ALA A 253 1.87 -24.72 2.47
C ALA A 253 3.32 -25.04 2.86
N ASP A 254 4.28 -24.83 1.95
CA ASP A 254 5.69 -25.15 2.16
C ASP A 254 6.46 -24.03 2.85
N VAL A 255 5.92 -22.81 2.85
CA VAL A 255 6.53 -21.65 3.50
C VAL A 255 6.47 -21.86 5.02
N SER A 256 7.61 -21.86 5.70
CA SER A 256 7.61 -21.98 7.17
C SER A 256 7.02 -20.72 7.81
N GLY A 257 6.38 -20.87 8.98
CA GLY A 257 5.77 -19.72 9.68
C GLY A 257 6.73 -18.56 9.94
N GLN A 258 8.01 -18.86 10.18
CA GLN A 258 9.07 -17.86 10.40
C GLN A 258 9.47 -17.11 9.13
N GLN A 259 9.16 -17.65 7.95
CA GLN A 259 9.52 -17.08 6.64
C GLN A 259 8.38 -16.32 5.99
N ILE A 260 7.15 -16.41 6.50
CA ILE A 260 5.95 -15.83 5.86
C ILE A 260 6.12 -14.33 5.61
N ASP A 261 6.56 -13.56 6.59
CA ASP A 261 6.69 -12.10 6.45
C ASP A 261 7.69 -11.72 5.35
N ASN A 262 8.82 -12.44 5.27
CA ASN A 262 9.83 -12.23 4.23
C ASN A 262 9.30 -12.68 2.86
N PHE A 263 8.66 -13.84 2.78
CA PHE A 263 8.04 -14.33 1.55
C PHE A 263 7.04 -13.33 0.99
N VAL A 264 6.16 -12.78 1.83
CA VAL A 264 5.17 -11.78 1.41
C VAL A 264 5.88 -10.49 0.98
N PHE A 265 6.87 -10.01 1.74
CA PHE A 265 7.64 -8.83 1.34
C PHE A 265 8.29 -9.01 -0.03
N ASP A 266 8.95 -10.15 -0.25
CA ASP A 266 9.64 -10.48 -1.49
C ASP A 266 8.67 -10.62 -2.66
N LEU A 267 7.46 -11.18 -2.43
CA LEU A 267 6.42 -11.27 -3.44
C LEU A 267 5.97 -9.88 -3.90
N TYR A 268 5.66 -8.97 -2.97
CA TYR A 268 5.28 -7.60 -3.32
C TYR A 268 6.43 -6.89 -4.05
N GLU A 269 7.67 -7.00 -3.54
CA GLU A 269 8.84 -6.39 -4.18
C GLU A 269 9.04 -6.92 -5.61
N ALA A 270 8.97 -8.24 -5.81
CA ALA A 270 9.13 -8.88 -7.11
C ALA A 270 8.01 -8.49 -8.08
N ALA A 271 6.75 -8.42 -7.62
CA ALA A 271 5.61 -8.01 -8.42
C ALA A 271 5.75 -6.54 -8.86
N PHE A 272 6.11 -5.64 -7.94
CA PHE A 272 6.40 -4.25 -8.29
C PHE A 272 7.57 -4.12 -9.26
N ASN A 273 8.65 -4.86 -9.07
CA ASN A 273 9.79 -4.84 -9.99
C ASN A 273 9.41 -5.34 -11.39
N LEU A 274 8.54 -6.35 -11.50
CA LEU A 274 8.02 -6.81 -12.78
C LEU A 274 7.14 -5.75 -13.45
N MET A 275 6.25 -5.10 -12.70
CA MET A 275 5.43 -4.00 -13.23
C MET A 275 6.29 -2.85 -13.75
N HIS A 276 7.38 -2.51 -13.05
CA HIS A 276 8.34 -1.52 -13.52
C HIS A 276 8.96 -1.94 -14.86
N ALA A 277 9.52 -3.15 -14.94
CA ALA A 277 10.16 -3.64 -16.15
C ALA A 277 9.19 -3.71 -17.36
N MET A 278 7.98 -4.20 -17.15
CA MET A 278 6.96 -4.27 -18.21
C MET A 278 6.43 -2.89 -18.60
N GLY A 279 6.30 -1.98 -17.64
CA GLY A 279 5.87 -0.61 -17.86
C GLY A 279 6.88 0.20 -18.69
N ASP A 280 8.17 -0.04 -18.50
CA ASP A 280 9.24 0.60 -19.27
C ASP A 280 9.33 0.06 -20.71
N ALA A 281 8.95 -1.21 -20.93
CA ALA A 281 8.88 -1.82 -22.24
C ALA A 281 7.61 -1.47 -23.05
N SER A 282 6.63 -0.78 -22.44
CA SER A 282 5.30 -0.46 -23.00
C SER A 282 5.24 0.88 -23.74
#